data_AF-A0A4Q2X1P6-F1
#
_entry.id   AF-A0A4Q2X1P6-F1
#
_cell.length_a   1.000
_cell.length_b   1.000
_cell.length_c   1.000
_cell.angle_alpha   90.00
_cell.angle_beta   90.00
_cell.angle_gamma   90.00
#
_symmetry.space_group_name_H-M   'P 1'
#
loop_
_entity.id
_entity.type
_entity.pdbx_description
1 polymer ?
#
loop_
_entity_poly.entity_id
_entity_poly.type
_entity_poly.pdbx_seq_one_letter_code
_entity_poly.pdbx_strand_id
1 'polypeptide(L)' 'QGRGMGSAILNALMDRMRAEGLPRARIEVAQANLRAIDLYVRQGFRETWRGVKMSETLGLPLPRILLEKTL' A
#
# COMPACT_ATOMS: atom_id res chain seq x y z
N GLN A 1 -13.60 -5.97 -12.18
CA GLN A 1 -12.26 -6.07 -11.53
C GLN A 1 -12.45 -6.69 -10.14
N GLY A 2 -11.59 -7.61 -9.70
CA GLY A 2 -11.79 -8.34 -8.43
C GLY A 2 -11.41 -9.84 -8.44
N ARG A 3 -10.68 -10.33 -9.44
CA ARG A 3 -10.31 -11.76 -9.58
C ARG A 3 -9.08 -12.18 -8.76
N GLY A 4 -8.81 -11.54 -7.62
CA GLY A 4 -7.67 -11.88 -6.77
C GLY A 4 -6.28 -11.49 -7.30
N MET A 5 -6.14 -10.99 -8.54
CA MET A 5 -4.83 -10.58 -9.10
C MET A 5 -4.08 -9.58 -8.22
N GLY A 6 -4.77 -8.61 -7.61
CA GLY A 6 -4.14 -7.65 -6.71
C GLY A 6 -3.51 -8.31 -5.48
N SER A 7 -4.21 -9.26 -4.86
CA SER A 7 -3.68 -10.04 -3.73
C SER A 7 -2.53 -10.95 -4.17
N ALA A 8 -2.65 -11.58 -5.34
CA ALA A 8 -1.61 -12.48 -5.85
C ALA A 8 -0.29 -11.74 -6.11
N ILE A 9 -0.35 -10.58 -6.77
CA ILE A 9 0.83 -9.73 -7.02
C ILE A 9 1.42 -9.23 -5.69
N LEU A 10 0.57 -8.77 -4.77
CA LEU A 10 1.02 -8.28 -3.47
C LEU A 10 1.70 -9.38 -2.65
N ASN A 11 1.16 -10.59 -2.66
CA ASN A 11 1.75 -11.74 -1.98
C ASN A 11 3.10 -12.12 -2.59
N ALA A 12 3.18 -12.23 -3.92
CA ALA A 12 4.44 -12.53 -4.60
C ALA A 12 5.53 -11.47 -4.30
N LEU A 13 5.15 -10.20 -4.23
CA LEU A 13 6.08 -9.12 -3.85
C LEU A 13 6.55 -9.28 -2.40
N MET A 14 5.64 -9.53 -1.45
CA MET A 14 6.00 -9.74 -0.04
C MET A 14 6.92 -10.95 0.14
N ASP A 15 6.66 -12.06 -0.56
CA ASP A 15 7.51 -13.26 -0.50
C ASP A 15 8.90 -12.98 -1.04
N ARG A 16 9.01 -12.19 -2.12
CA ARG A 16 10.30 -11.71 -2.62
C ARG A 16 11.02 -10.84 -1.60
N MET A 17 10.32 -9.90 -0.97
CA MET A 17 10.91 -9.03 0.07
C MET A 17 11.42 -9.84 1.27
N ARG A 18 10.69 -10.89 1.70
CA ARG A 18 11.15 -11.82 2.75
C ARG A 18 12.40 -12.57 2.34
N ALA A 19 12.44 -13.07 1.11
CA ALA A 19 13.61 -13.78 0.58
C ALA A 19 14.86 -12.88 0.52
N GLU A 20 14.67 -11.57 0.39
CA GLU A 20 15.73 -10.56 0.44
C GLU A 20 16.06 -10.10 1.88
N GLY A 21 15.38 -10.61 2.90
CA GLY A 21 15.61 -10.24 4.30
C GLY A 21 15.09 -8.85 4.67
N LEU A 22 14.17 -8.28 3.88
CA LEU A 22 13.59 -6.96 4.17
C LEU A 22 12.61 -7.07 5.35
N PRO A 23 12.72 -6.19 6.37
CA PRO A 23 11.94 -6.35 7.60
C PRO A 23 10.51 -5.81 7.49
N ARG A 24 10.22 -4.98 6.47
CA ARG A 24 8.95 -4.25 6.38
C ARG A 24 8.58 -3.91 4.95
N ALA A 25 7.31 -4.10 4.61
CA ALA A 25 6.68 -3.56 3.43
C ALA A 25 5.98 -2.24 3.76
N ARG A 26 6.06 -1.27 2.84
CA ARG A 26 5.42 0.04 2.93
C ARG A 26 4.75 0.37 1.61
N ILE A 27 3.52 0.86 1.66
CA ILE A 27 2.77 1.28 0.48
C ILE A 27 2.01 2.57 0.74
N GLU A 28 2.01 3.45 -0.25
CA GLU A 28 1.25 4.70 -0.21
C GLU A 28 0.11 4.66 -1.22
N VAL A 29 -1.07 5.07 -0.78
CA VAL A 29 -2.31 5.02 -1.57
C VAL A 29 -3.09 6.31 -1.44
N ALA A 30 -3.83 6.69 -2.48
CA ALA A 30 -4.75 7.82 -2.42
C ALA A 30 -5.85 7.54 -1.39
N GLN A 31 -6.17 8.51 -0.54
CA GLN A 31 -7.19 8.33 0.50
C GLN A 31 -8.56 7.92 -0.07
N ALA A 32 -8.88 8.36 -1.29
CA ALA A 32 -10.12 8.02 -1.99
C ALA A 32 -10.16 6.58 -2.53
N ASN A 33 -9.03 5.86 -2.59
CA ASN A 33 -8.98 4.50 -3.13
C ASN A 33 -9.30 3.46 -2.05
N LEU A 34 -10.55 3.50 -1.58
CA LEU A 34 -11.05 2.67 -0.48
C LEU A 34 -10.87 1.17 -0.76
N ARG A 35 -11.00 0.75 -2.02
CA ARG A 35 -10.82 -0.66 -2.42
C ARG A 35 -9.38 -1.14 -2.23
N ALA A 36 -8.39 -0.33 -2.59
CA ALA A 36 -6.99 -0.69 -2.37
C ALA A 36 -6.64 -0.68 -0.87
N ILE A 37 -7.16 0.30 -0.12
CA ILE A 37 -7.00 0.37 1.33
C ILE A 37 -7.54 -0.91 2.00
N ASP A 38 -8.77 -1.31 1.67
CA ASP A 38 -9.39 -2.54 2.18
C ASP A 38 -8.57 -3.78 1.82
N LEU A 39 -8.08 -3.87 0.57
CA LEU A 39 -7.16 -4.94 0.16
C LEU A 39 -5.91 -5.00 1.04
N TYR A 40 -5.21 -3.88 1.25
CA TYR A 40 -3.97 -3.85 2.04
C TYR A 40 -4.24 -4.20 3.51
N VAL A 41 -5.31 -3.66 4.10
CA VAL A 41 -5.71 -3.97 5.47
C VAL A 41 -6.02 -5.46 5.64
N ARG A 42 -6.76 -6.07 4.72
CA ARG A 42 -7.03 -7.52 4.73
C ARG A 42 -5.75 -8.36 4.58
N GLN A 43 -4.73 -7.83 3.92
CA GLN A 43 -3.42 -8.48 3.80
C GLN A 43 -2.50 -8.19 4.99
N GLY A 44 -2.99 -7.52 6.04
CA GLY A 44 -2.28 -7.30 7.30
C GLY A 44 -1.45 -6.01 7.36
N PHE A 45 -1.60 -5.11 6.40
CA PHE A 45 -1.03 -3.77 6.49
C PHE A 45 -1.81 -2.92 7.50
N ARG A 46 -1.11 -2.04 8.19
CA ARG A 46 -1.67 -1.08 9.14
C ARG A 46 -1.32 0.33 8.70
N GLU A 47 -2.28 1.23 8.83
CA GLU A 47 -2.05 2.66 8.60
C GLU A 47 -1.00 3.18 9.58
N THR A 48 0.03 3.85 9.05
CA THR A 48 1.07 4.51 9.84
C THR A 48 1.04 6.02 9.69
N TRP A 49 0.40 6.52 8.63
CA TRP A 49 0.25 7.96 8.41
C TRP A 49 -0.91 8.26 7.46
N ARG A 50 -1.54 9.41 7.67
CA ARG A 50 -2.56 9.98 6.78
C ARG A 50 -2.40 11.49 6.74
N GLY A 51 -2.52 12.06 5.54
CA GLY A 51 -2.44 13.50 5.36
C GLY A 51 -2.42 13.89 3.90
N VAL A 52 -1.93 15.08 3.61
CA VAL A 52 -1.88 15.65 2.26
C VAL A 52 -0.42 15.77 1.82
N LYS A 53 -0.12 15.36 0.59
CA LYS A 53 1.18 15.56 -0.05
C LYS A 53 1.04 16.33 -1.35
N MET A 54 2.01 17.21 -1.64
CA MET A 54 2.09 17.85 -2.94
C MET A 54 2.46 16.79 -4.00
N SER A 55 1.65 16.65 -5.04
CA SER A 55 2.01 15.84 -6.19
C SER A 55 2.97 16.62 -7.08
N GLU A 56 4.21 16.14 -7.22
CA GLU A 56 5.19 16.74 -8.13
C GLU A 56 4.71 16.69 -9.60
N THR A 57 3.98 15.63 -9.97
CA THR A 57 3.46 15.45 -11.34
C THR A 57 2.25 16.31 -11.64
N LEU A 58 1.31 16.44 -10.69
CA LEU A 58 0.05 17.15 -10.90
C LEU A 58 0.08 18.61 -10.40
N GLY A 59 1.11 18.99 -9.65
CA GLY A 59 1.24 20.33 -9.06
C GLY A 59 0.16 20.67 -8.03
N LEU A 60 -0.48 19.66 -7.44
CA LEU A 60 -1.64 19.82 -6.57
C LEU A 60 -1.52 19.00 -5.28
N PRO A 61 -2.08 19.50 -4.16
CA PRO A 61 -2.14 18.75 -2.91
C PRO A 61 -3.10 17.56 -3.04
N LEU A 62 -2.60 16.35 -2.77
CA LEU A 62 -3.37 15.12 -2.82
C LEU A 62 -3.44 14.45 -1.44
N PRO A 63 -4.64 14.05 -0.98
CA PRO A 63 -4.79 13.22 0.21
C PRO A 63 -4.22 11.81 0.02
N ARG A 64 -3.36 11.37 0.94
CA ARG A 64 -2.60 10.12 0.90
C ARG A 64 -2.69 9.40 2.25
N ILE A 65 -2.58 8.08 2.20
CA ILE A 65 -2.41 7.20 3.35
C ILE A 65 -1.16 6.36 3.11
N LEU A 66 -0.35 6.21 4.14
CA LEU A 66 0.75 5.26 4.20
C LEU A 66 0.34 4.07 5.05
N LEU A 67 0.54 2.86 4.52
CA LEU A 67 0.33 1.62 5.26
C LEU A 67 1.60 0.78 5.26
N GLU A 68 1.81 0.04 6.35
CA GLU A 68 2.98 -0.81 6.53
C GLU A 68 2.63 -2.18 7.10
N LYS A 69 3.48 -3.16 6.80
CA LYS A 69 3.39 -4.52 7.32
C LYS A 69 4.79 -5.04 7.61
N THR A 70 5.02 -5.52 8.83
CA THR A 70 6.21 -6.31 9.16
C THR A 70 6.16 -7.63 8.38
N LEU A 71 7.26 -8.00 7.73
CA LEU A 71 7.31 -9.14 6.82
C LEU A 71 7.65 -10.45 7.49
#